data_AF-K1RXQ6-F1
#
_entry.id   AF-K1RXQ6-F1
#
_cell.length_a   1.000
_cell.length_b   1.000
_cell.length_c   1.000
_cell.angle_alpha   90.00
_cell.angle_beta   90.00
_cell.angle_gamma   90.00
#
_symmetry.space_group_name_H-M   'P 1'
#
loop_
_entity.id
_entity.type
_entity.pdbx_description
1 polymer ?
#
loop_
_entity_poly.entity_id
_entity_poly.type
_entity_poly.pdbx_seq_one_letter_code
_entity_poly.pdbx_strand_id
1 'polypeptide(L)'
;MEGIDEALFEQCVPTVFSEPPVDNTYAELPVSDGVSFAVEYLPGQFDQRADSAAECIQLISQGDRPLVRSARVYLLEGTLTDEQVAEIKKYVINPVEAREASLDTKATLKMKYPVPTEVEVLDGFNELD
;
A
#
# COMPACT_ATOMS: atom_id res chain seq x y z
N MET A 1 -2.99 -9.68 2.31
CA MET A 1 -4.43 -9.67 2.01
C MET A 1 -5.19 -10.33 3.16
N GLU A 2 -6.51 -10.14 3.27
CA GLU A 2 -7.36 -10.74 4.30
C GLU A 2 -8.65 -11.27 3.65
N GLY A 3 -9.15 -12.42 4.12
CA GLY A 3 -10.42 -13.01 3.65
C GLY A 3 -10.27 -14.13 2.61
N ILE A 4 -9.10 -14.75 2.49
CA ILE A 4 -8.89 -15.94 1.65
C ILE A 4 -8.15 -17.02 2.43
N ASP A 5 -8.19 -18.26 1.94
CA ASP A 5 -7.37 -19.35 2.45
C ASP A 5 -5.97 -19.39 1.82
N GLU A 6 -5.11 -20.23 2.39
CA GLU A 6 -3.71 -20.39 1.94
C GLU A 6 -3.61 -21.00 0.54
N ALA A 7 -4.49 -21.94 0.18
CA ALA A 7 -4.48 -22.55 -1.14
C ALA A 7 -4.76 -21.53 -2.25
N LEU A 8 -5.76 -20.66 -2.05
CA LEU A 8 -6.06 -19.57 -2.96
C LEU A 8 -4.92 -18.54 -2.98
N PHE A 9 -4.27 -18.28 -1.84
CA PHE A 9 -3.13 -17.36 -1.77
C PHE A 9 -1.98 -17.86 -2.67
N GLU A 10 -1.58 -19.11 -2.50
CA GLU A 10 -0.51 -19.74 -3.30
C GLU A 10 -0.86 -19.78 -4.79
N GLN A 11 -2.13 -19.97 -5.15
CA GLN A 11 -2.59 -19.86 -6.53
C GLN A 11 -2.45 -18.43 -7.09
N CYS A 12 -2.70 -17.40 -6.27
CA CYS A 12 -2.62 -16.00 -6.68
C CYS A 12 -1.19 -15.48 -6.86
N VAL A 13 -0.20 -16.04 -6.16
CA VAL A 13 1.20 -15.61 -6.25
C VAL A 13 1.72 -15.58 -7.70
N PRO A 14 1.67 -16.68 -8.47
CA PRO A 14 2.20 -16.71 -9.85
C PRO A 14 1.23 -16.17 -10.91
N THR A 15 -0.01 -15.81 -10.55
CA THR A 15 -1.06 -15.44 -11.52
C THR A 15 -1.57 -14.01 -11.38
N VAL A 16 -1.56 -13.46 -10.17
CA VAL A 16 -2.06 -12.10 -9.86
C VAL A 16 -0.94 -11.21 -9.33
N PHE A 17 -0.06 -11.75 -8.48
CA PHE A 17 0.95 -10.93 -7.79
C PHE A 17 2.29 -10.83 -8.50
N SER A 18 2.52 -11.64 -9.53
CA SER A 18 3.78 -11.66 -10.28
C SER A 18 3.59 -12.06 -11.73
N GLU A 19 4.58 -11.71 -12.53
CA GLU A 19 4.86 -12.28 -13.83
C GLU A 19 6.07 -13.24 -13.67
N PRO A 20 5.85 -14.55 -13.49
CA PRO A 20 6.92 -15.49 -13.11
C PRO A 20 8.18 -15.49 -13.99
N PRO A 21 8.12 -15.20 -15.30
CA PRO A 21 9.33 -15.14 -16.13
C PRO A 21 10.26 -13.96 -15.82
N VAL A 22 9.78 -12.91 -15.17
CA VAL A 22 10.51 -11.64 -14.96
C VAL A 22 10.55 -11.18 -13.51
N ASP A 23 9.70 -11.71 -12.65
CA ASP A 23 9.61 -11.34 -11.24
C ASP A 23 10.19 -12.41 -10.31
N ASN A 24 10.81 -11.94 -9.22
CA ASN A 24 11.08 -12.76 -8.04
C ASN A 24 10.05 -12.45 -6.98
N THR A 25 9.44 -13.49 -6.39
CA THR A 25 8.47 -13.36 -5.31
C THR A 25 9.07 -13.80 -3.99
N TYR A 26 8.66 -13.12 -2.91
CA TYR A 26 9.11 -13.39 -1.55
C TYR A 26 7.92 -13.26 -0.60
N ALA A 27 7.83 -14.17 0.37
CA ALA A 27 6.82 -14.09 1.44
C ALA A 27 7.16 -13.01 2.47
N GLU A 28 8.45 -12.74 2.64
CA GLU A 28 8.99 -11.75 3.58
C GLU A 28 9.96 -10.82 2.85
N LEU A 29 10.24 -9.66 3.47
CA LEU A 29 11.20 -8.72 2.91
C LEU A 29 12.59 -9.37 2.85
N PRO A 30 13.30 -9.31 1.71
CA PRO A 30 14.65 -9.81 1.64
C PRO A 30 15.56 -9.00 2.57
N VAL A 31 16.52 -9.69 3.19
CA VAL A 31 17.51 -9.05 4.06
C VAL A 31 18.39 -8.14 3.22
N SER A 32 18.57 -6.89 3.68
CA SER A 32 19.47 -5.92 3.10
C SER A 32 20.30 -5.27 4.20
N ASP A 33 21.59 -5.07 3.94
CA ASP A 33 22.49 -4.29 4.80
C ASP A 33 22.26 -2.78 4.67
N GLY A 34 21.42 -2.37 3.72
CA GLY A 34 21.07 -0.99 3.45
C GLY A 34 19.84 -0.50 4.21
N VAL A 35 19.32 0.65 3.78
CA VAL A 35 18.11 1.24 4.37
C VAL A 35 16.88 0.73 3.61
N SER A 36 15.87 0.27 4.36
CA SER A 36 14.58 -0.10 3.80
C SER A 36 13.44 0.76 4.36
N PHE A 37 12.49 1.12 3.50
CA PHE A 37 11.25 1.77 3.90
C PHE A 37 10.13 1.42 2.91
N ALA A 38 8.89 1.54 3.35
CA ALA A 38 7.72 1.29 2.51
C ALA A 38 6.88 2.56 2.35
N VAL A 39 6.20 2.67 1.22
CA VAL A 39 5.29 3.78 0.90
C VAL A 39 3.92 3.20 0.58
N GLU A 40 2.89 3.69 1.28
CA GLU A 40 1.50 3.30 1.07
C GLU A 40 0.63 4.52 0.78
N TYR A 41 -0.50 4.31 0.10
CA TYR A 41 -1.49 5.36 -0.11
C TYR A 41 -2.11 5.81 1.21
N LEU A 42 -2.45 7.09 1.30
CA LEU A 42 -3.20 7.63 2.42
C LEU A 42 -4.60 6.98 2.49
N PRO A 43 -5.18 6.82 3.69
CA PRO A 43 -6.58 6.48 3.84
C PRO A 43 -7.51 7.31 2.95
N GLY A 44 -8.36 6.64 2.17
CA GLY A 44 -9.30 7.30 1.26
C GLY A 44 -8.74 7.62 -0.12
N GLN A 45 -7.42 7.50 -0.34
CA GLN A 45 -6.84 7.52 -1.67
C GLN A 45 -7.10 6.20 -2.39
N PHE A 46 -7.33 6.29 -3.69
CA PHE A 46 -7.60 5.11 -4.51
C PHE A 46 -6.29 4.39 -4.84
N ASP A 47 -6.15 3.16 -4.34
CA ASP A 47 -5.04 2.26 -4.68
C ASP A 47 -5.47 1.33 -5.83
N GLN A 48 -5.18 1.75 -7.07
CA GLN A 48 -5.49 0.98 -8.27
C GLN A 48 -4.85 -0.43 -8.23
N ARG A 49 -3.66 -0.58 -7.66
CA ARG A 49 -2.95 -1.87 -7.63
C ARG A 49 -3.67 -2.85 -6.70
N ALA A 50 -4.03 -2.39 -5.49
CA ALA A 50 -4.80 -3.22 -4.56
C ALA A 50 -6.19 -3.54 -5.10
N ASP A 51 -6.84 -2.57 -5.75
CA ASP A 51 -8.18 -2.73 -6.32
C ASP A 51 -8.20 -3.78 -7.44
N SER A 52 -7.31 -3.65 -8.44
CA SER A 52 -7.20 -4.61 -9.53
C SER A 52 -6.82 -6.01 -9.04
N ALA A 53 -5.92 -6.12 -8.05
CA ALA A 53 -5.59 -7.41 -7.46
C ALA A 53 -6.82 -8.07 -6.82
N ALA A 54 -7.59 -7.31 -6.02
CA ALA A 54 -8.82 -7.80 -5.39
C ALA A 54 -9.84 -8.31 -6.42
N GLU A 55 -10.00 -7.61 -7.55
CA GLU A 55 -10.86 -8.04 -8.65
C GLU A 55 -10.39 -9.33 -9.31
N CYS A 56 -9.10 -9.44 -9.62
CA CYS A 56 -8.54 -10.66 -10.20
C CYS A 56 -8.76 -11.88 -9.29
N ILE A 57 -8.53 -11.72 -7.98
CA ILE A 57 -8.74 -12.80 -7.00
C ILE A 57 -10.22 -13.18 -6.91
N GLN A 58 -11.12 -12.19 -6.94
CA GLN A 58 -12.56 -12.44 -6.93
C GLN A 58 -12.98 -13.28 -8.15
N LEU A 59 -12.44 -12.96 -9.33
CA LEU A 59 -12.73 -13.71 -10.56
C LEU A 59 -12.20 -15.14 -10.50
N ILE A 60 -10.99 -15.35 -9.98
CA ILE A 60 -10.39 -16.69 -9.84
C ILE A 60 -11.16 -17.55 -8.84
N SER A 61 -11.50 -16.99 -7.69
CA SER A 61 -12.16 -17.70 -6.59
C SER A 61 -13.67 -17.90 -6.81
N GLN A 62 -14.29 -17.06 -7.64
CA GLN A 62 -15.75 -16.93 -7.75
C GLN A 62 -16.43 -16.67 -6.40
N GLY A 63 -15.68 -16.10 -5.45
CA GLY A 63 -16.11 -15.84 -4.08
C GLY A 63 -16.31 -14.36 -3.79
N ASP A 64 -16.24 -14.02 -2.51
CA ASP A 64 -16.28 -12.64 -2.05
C ASP A 64 -15.00 -11.89 -2.44
N ARG A 65 -15.13 -10.59 -2.68
CA ARG A 65 -13.98 -9.73 -2.98
C ARG A 65 -13.10 -9.61 -1.73
N PRO A 66 -11.82 -10.05 -1.78
CA PRO A 66 -10.95 -10.02 -0.62
C PRO A 66 -10.47 -8.60 -0.32
N LEU A 67 -10.01 -8.38 0.90
CA LEU A 67 -9.35 -7.12 1.26
C LEU A 67 -7.87 -7.20 0.90
N VAL A 68 -7.47 -6.35 -0.05
CA VAL A 68 -6.07 -6.20 -0.48
C VAL A 68 -5.58 -4.80 -0.10
N ARG A 69 -4.33 -4.72 0.35
CA ARG A 69 -3.59 -3.47 0.52
C ARG A 69 -2.24 -3.64 -0.15
N SER A 70 -1.75 -2.57 -0.77
CA SER A 70 -0.42 -2.56 -1.36
C SER A 70 0.45 -1.48 -0.73
N ALA A 71 1.74 -1.76 -0.69
CA ALA A 71 2.77 -0.80 -0.37
C ALA A 71 3.96 -1.05 -1.29
N ARG A 72 4.69 0.00 -1.63
CA ARG A 72 5.93 -0.09 -2.40
C ARG A 72 7.11 -0.01 -1.46
N VAL A 73 7.92 -1.05 -1.45
CA VAL A 73 9.11 -1.13 -0.60
C VAL A 73 10.32 -0.69 -1.41
N TYR A 74 11.12 0.19 -0.82
CA TYR A 74 12.40 0.65 -1.33
C TYR A 74 13.51 -0.01 -0.51
N LEU A 75 14.44 -0.65 -1.20
CA LEU A 75 15.67 -1.20 -0.65
C LEU A 75 16.81 -0.35 -1.23
N LEU A 76 17.42 0.48 -0.39
CA LEU A 76 18.50 1.38 -0.80
C LEU A 76 19.84 0.79 -0.42
N GLU A 77 20.63 0.41 -1.42
CA GLU A 77 21.96 -0.17 -1.24
C GLU A 77 23.06 0.89 -1.34
N GLY A 78 24.18 0.64 -0.64
CA GLY A 78 25.36 1.51 -0.62
C GLY A 78 25.46 2.40 0.62
N THR A 79 26.52 3.21 0.68
CA THR A 79 26.74 4.14 1.80
C THR A 79 25.97 5.42 1.54
N LEU A 80 24.82 5.57 2.21
CA LEU A 80 24.00 6.77 2.17
C LEU A 80 24.02 7.46 3.53
N THR A 81 24.08 8.80 3.53
CA THR A 81 23.84 9.58 4.76
C THR A 81 22.35 9.69 5.04
N ASP A 82 22.00 9.98 6.29
CA ASP A 82 20.60 10.19 6.69
C ASP A 82 19.94 11.32 5.89
N GLU A 83 20.68 12.37 5.52
CA GLU A 83 20.13 13.44 4.67
C GLU A 83 19.81 12.96 3.26
N GLN A 84 20.65 12.09 2.68
CA GLN A 84 20.39 11.52 1.35
C GLN A 84 19.16 10.61 1.36
N VAL A 85 19.02 9.79 2.42
CA VAL A 85 17.83 8.96 2.61
C VAL A 85 16.58 9.83 2.76
N ALA A 86 16.65 10.92 3.52
CA ALA A 86 15.53 11.85 3.70
C ALA A 86 15.12 12.52 2.37
N GLU A 87 16.08 12.95 1.55
CA GLU A 87 15.79 13.52 0.23
C GLU A 87 15.18 12.49 -0.73
N ILE A 88 15.65 11.24 -0.70
CA ILE A 88 15.03 10.14 -1.47
C ILE A 88 13.58 9.92 -1.03
N LYS A 89 13.33 9.83 0.29
CA LYS A 89 11.96 9.69 0.84
C LYS A 89 11.05 10.82 0.40
N LYS A 90 11.52 12.07 0.50
CA LYS A 90 10.78 13.26 0.06
C LYS A 90 10.47 13.25 -1.44
N TYR A 91 11.35 12.68 -2.25
CA TYR A 91 11.13 12.55 -3.69
C TYR A 91 10.08 11.49 -4.03
N VAL A 92 10.09 10.34 -3.35
CA VAL A 92 9.21 9.21 -3.69
C VAL A 92 7.88 9.17 -2.93
N ILE A 93 7.75 9.95 -1.85
CA ILE A 93 6.52 10.07 -1.06
C ILE A 93 5.83 11.37 -1.42
N ASN A 94 4.76 11.29 -2.21
CA ASN A 94 3.87 12.42 -2.46
C ASN A 94 2.95 12.62 -1.23
N PRO A 95 3.10 13.69 -0.43
CA PRO A 95 2.32 13.86 0.81
C PRO A 95 0.82 14.09 0.57
N VAL A 96 0.39 14.37 -0.66
CA VAL A 96 -1.04 14.49 -1.01
C VAL A 96 -1.69 13.12 -1.18
N GLU A 97 -0.90 12.11 -1.56
CA GLU A 97 -1.41 10.79 -1.99
C GLU A 97 -0.94 9.65 -1.10
N ALA A 98 0.25 9.75 -0.53
CA ALA A 98 0.96 8.66 0.09
C ALA A 98 1.68 9.07 1.38
N ARG A 99 2.04 8.07 2.17
CA ARG A 99 2.83 8.21 3.40
C ARG A 99 3.81 7.05 3.53
N GLU A 100 4.78 7.22 4.40
CA GLU A 100 5.62 6.10 4.83
C GLU A 100 4.77 5.08 5.60
N ALA A 101 4.90 3.80 5.23
CA ALA A 101 4.20 2.69 5.85
C ALA A 101 5.07 2.05 6.93
N SER A 102 4.42 1.49 7.96
CA SER A 102 5.11 0.65 8.96
C SER A 102 5.40 -0.72 8.34
N LEU A 103 6.62 -1.22 8.58
CA LEU A 103 7.06 -2.56 8.14
C LEU A 103 6.61 -3.66 9.11
N ASP A 104 5.93 -3.30 10.20
CA ASP A 104 5.46 -4.27 11.18
C ASP A 104 4.37 -5.15 10.59
N THR A 105 4.41 -6.43 10.94
CA THR A 105 3.34 -7.37 10.61
C THR A 105 2.00 -6.89 11.19
N LYS A 106 0.95 -6.98 10.39
CA LYS A 106 -0.41 -6.59 10.78
C LYS A 106 -1.26 -7.84 10.98
N ALA A 107 -1.98 -7.90 12.10
CA ALA A 107 -2.95 -8.97 12.36
C ALA A 107 -4.23 -8.84 11.49
N THR A 108 -4.52 -7.65 10.98
CA THR A 108 -5.67 -7.38 10.10
C THR A 108 -5.35 -6.24 9.14
N LEU A 109 -5.95 -6.27 7.95
CA LEU A 109 -5.88 -5.19 6.97
C LEU A 109 -7.03 -4.18 7.10
N LYS A 110 -8.02 -4.47 7.96
CA LYS A 110 -9.14 -3.56 8.24
C LYS A 110 -8.63 -2.34 8.99
N MET A 111 -8.82 -1.17 8.42
CA MET A 111 -8.54 0.08 9.10
C MET A 111 -9.80 0.57 9.83
N LYS A 112 -9.62 1.00 11.08
CA LYS A 112 -10.63 1.77 11.81
C LYS A 112 -10.34 3.24 11.57
N TYR A 113 -11.25 3.95 10.92
CA TYR A 113 -11.15 5.40 10.80
C TYR A 113 -12.13 6.05 11.77
N PRO A 114 -11.73 7.14 12.45
CA PRO A 114 -12.72 7.99 13.08
C PRO A 114 -13.66 8.48 11.98
N VAL A 115 -14.97 8.34 12.22
CA VAL A 115 -15.97 8.99 11.37
C VAL A 115 -15.72 10.50 11.51
N PRO A 116 -15.52 11.25 10.41
CA PRO A 116 -15.34 12.69 10.50
C PRO A 116 -16.51 13.29 11.28
N THR A 117 -16.20 14.12 12.26
CA THR A 117 -17.20 14.96 12.94
C THR A 117 -17.65 16.08 12.00
N GLU A 118 -18.57 16.94 12.48
CA GLU A 118 -19.07 18.09 11.71
C GLU A 118 -17.95 18.85 11.00
N VAL A 119 -18.16 19.13 9.71
CA VAL A 119 -17.29 19.96 8.89
C VAL A 119 -17.61 21.43 9.17
N GLU A 120 -16.58 22.27 9.24
CA GLU A 120 -16.74 23.71 9.47
C GLU A 120 -17.50 24.34 8.29
N VAL A 121 -18.63 24.99 8.58
CA VAL A 121 -19.43 25.71 7.59
C VAL A 121 -18.89 27.14 7.52
N LEU A 122 -18.40 27.55 6.36
CA LEU A 122 -18.00 28.93 6.10
C LEU A 122 -19.21 29.74 5.65
N ASP A 123 -19.68 30.62 6.54
CA ASP A 123 -20.70 31.62 6.20
C ASP A 123 -20.09 32.77 5.37
N GLY A 124 -20.87 33.34 4.45
CA GLY A 124 -20.46 34.53 3.69
C GLY A 124 -19.49 34.30 2.53
N PHE A 125 -19.23 33.04 2.11
CA PHE A 125 -18.32 32.74 0.99
C PHE A 125 -18.74 33.43 -0.33
N ASN A 126 -20.04 33.64 -0.55
CA ASN A 126 -20.59 34.32 -1.73
C ASN A 126 -20.88 35.81 -1.49
N GLU A 127 -20.42 36.40 -0.39
CA GLU A 127 -20.72 37.78 -0.01
C GLU A 127 -19.57 38.75 -0.26
N LEU A 128 -18.49 38.31 -0.93
CA LEU A 128 -17.39 39.16 -1.37
C LEU A 128 -17.57 39.55 -2.85
N ASP A 129 -17.65 40.86 -3.12
CA ASP A 129 -17.60 41.48 -4.45
C ASP A 129 -16.22 41.29 -5.13
#